data_AF-A0A165XXJ5-F1
#
_entry.id   AF-A0A165XXJ5-F1
#
_cell.length_a   1.000
_cell.length_b   1.000
_cell.length_c   1.000
_cell.angle_alpha   90.00
_cell.angle_beta   90.00
_cell.angle_gamma   90.00
#
_symmetry.space_group_name_H-M   'P 1'
#
loop_
_entity.id
_entity.type
_entity.pdbx_description
1 polymer ?
#
loop_
_entity_poly.entity_id
_entity_poly.type
_entity_poly.pdbx_seq_one_letter_code
_entity_poly.pdbx_strand_id
1 'polypeptide(L)'
;EDSSSDDKPVSEADAPLQECTTKLAAKEAEVVDLTGRLRYAQADYQNLQRISQREKEQTRDFAISRFASDLLETVDVLTLALRSVPSSSLSPADSPLPSSSSSSAANEKSTLAHLTELHQGVSLTHKQLLSTLAKYGVRQFDPTGDKFDPNLHEALYAAPIPGKEPGSVVECQKFGYMIKDRVLRAAQVGVVQE
;
A
#
# COMPACT_ATOMS: atom_id res chain seq x y z
N GLU A 1 -87.46 21.31 32.91
CA GLU A 1 -87.30 20.25 31.89
C GLU A 1 -85.80 20.18 31.62
N ASP A 2 -85.01 19.54 32.46
CA ASP A 2 -84.96 18.10 32.79
C ASP A 2 -84.16 17.31 31.75
N SER A 3 -82.94 16.91 32.14
CA SER A 3 -82.19 15.71 31.69
C SER A 3 -80.74 15.85 32.22
N SER A 4 -80.51 15.43 33.46
CA SER A 4 -80.02 14.09 33.82
C SER A 4 -78.49 14.05 33.84
N SER A 5 -77.98 14.40 35.03
CA SER A 5 -76.73 13.92 35.60
C SER A 5 -76.61 12.40 35.47
N ASP A 6 -75.79 11.93 34.53
CA ASP A 6 -75.35 10.54 34.44
C ASP A 6 -73.93 10.44 35.02
N ASP A 7 -73.84 10.67 36.33
CA ASP A 7 -72.65 10.34 37.13
C ASP A 7 -72.84 8.90 37.60
N LYS A 8 -72.41 7.94 36.77
CA LYS A 8 -72.33 6.54 37.17
C LYS A 8 -71.23 6.40 38.22
N PRO A 9 -71.48 5.74 39.36
CA PRO A 9 -70.48 5.54 40.38
C PRO A 9 -69.42 4.58 39.81
N VAL A 10 -68.17 5.04 39.77
CA VAL A 10 -67.02 4.19 39.50
C VAL A 10 -67.00 3.12 40.60
N SER A 11 -67.14 1.85 40.22
CA SER A 11 -67.17 0.77 41.19
C SER A 11 -65.80 0.66 41.86
N GLU A 12 -65.75 0.44 43.18
CA GLU A 12 -64.50 0.34 43.96
C GLU A 12 -63.56 -0.81 43.49
N ALA A 13 -64.06 -1.70 42.61
CA ALA A 13 -63.29 -2.74 41.95
C ALA A 13 -62.48 -2.24 40.72
N ASP A 14 -62.82 -1.08 40.14
CA ASP A 14 -62.16 -0.54 38.96
C ASP A 14 -60.88 0.26 39.28
N ALA A 15 -60.78 0.85 40.48
CA ALA A 15 -59.61 1.59 40.93
C ALA A 15 -58.28 0.78 40.95
N PRO A 16 -58.23 -0.45 41.51
CA PRO A 16 -57.01 -1.26 41.46
C PRO A 16 -56.69 -1.75 40.04
N LEU A 17 -57.69 -1.94 39.18
CA LEU A 17 -57.50 -2.29 37.77
C LEU A 17 -56.91 -1.11 36.98
N GLN A 18 -57.37 0.11 37.23
CA GLN A 18 -56.82 1.33 36.64
C GLN A 18 -55.37 1.59 37.06
N GLU A 19 -55.01 1.39 38.33
CA GLU A 19 -53.62 1.43 38.78
C GLU A 19 -52.73 0.36 38.11
N CYS A 20 -53.24 -0.85 37.93
CA CYS A 20 -52.50 -1.91 37.24
C CYS A 20 -52.29 -1.57 35.75
N THR A 21 -53.31 -1.04 35.07
CA THR A 21 -53.19 -0.66 33.64
C THR A 21 -52.22 0.50 33.42
N THR A 22 -52.20 1.49 34.32
CA THR A 22 -51.25 2.61 34.24
C THR A 22 -49.81 2.16 34.50
N LYS A 23 -49.58 1.27 35.46
CA LYS A 23 -48.27 0.64 35.71
C LYS A 23 -47.82 -0.22 34.52
N LEU A 24 -48.75 -0.96 33.88
CA LEU A 24 -48.46 -1.73 32.66
C LEU A 24 -48.04 -0.81 31.51
N ALA A 25 -48.79 0.25 31.23
CA ALA A 25 -48.46 1.20 30.17
C ALA A 25 -47.09 1.89 30.40
N ALA A 26 -46.78 2.25 31.65
CA ALA A 26 -45.47 2.80 32.00
C ALA A 26 -44.33 1.80 31.75
N LYS A 27 -44.53 0.53 32.12
CA LYS A 27 -43.55 -0.54 31.88
C LYS A 27 -43.39 -0.86 30.40
N GLU A 28 -44.46 -0.82 29.61
CA GLU A 28 -44.40 -0.98 28.15
C GLU A 28 -43.59 0.15 27.49
N ALA A 29 -43.77 1.39 27.93
CA ALA A 29 -42.96 2.52 27.46
C ALA A 29 -41.47 2.34 27.82
N GLU A 30 -41.16 1.94 29.05
CA GLU A 30 -39.77 1.62 29.47
C GLU A 30 -39.17 0.49 28.62
N VAL A 31 -39.95 -0.55 28.29
CA VAL A 31 -39.49 -1.65 27.42
C VAL A 31 -39.20 -1.15 26.00
N VAL A 32 -40.04 -0.28 25.45
CA VAL A 32 -39.79 0.32 24.13
C VAL A 32 -38.51 1.17 24.15
N ASP A 33 -38.31 1.98 25.18
CA ASP A 33 -37.10 2.81 25.33
C ASP A 33 -35.83 1.94 25.47
N LEU A 34 -35.87 0.92 26.32
CA LEU A 34 -34.75 0.01 26.54
C LEU A 34 -34.43 -0.81 25.31
N THR A 35 -35.45 -1.34 24.61
CA THR A 35 -35.25 -2.08 23.36
C THR A 35 -34.68 -1.20 22.26
N GLY A 36 -35.08 0.07 22.17
CA GLY A 36 -34.48 1.06 21.28
C GLY A 36 -32.99 1.26 21.56
N ARG A 37 -32.62 1.49 22.83
CA ARG A 37 -31.22 1.63 23.25
C ARG A 37 -30.40 0.38 22.98
N LEU A 38 -30.95 -0.80 23.26
CA LEU A 38 -30.28 -2.08 23.00
C LEU A 38 -30.07 -2.32 21.50
N ARG A 39 -31.04 -1.99 20.64
CA ARG A 39 -30.89 -2.09 19.19
C ARG A 39 -29.82 -1.16 18.66
N TYR A 40 -29.76 0.07 19.17
CA TYR A 40 -28.71 1.02 18.81
C TYR A 40 -27.33 0.51 19.25
N ALA A 41 -27.19 0.06 20.50
CA ALA A 41 -25.95 -0.52 21.00
C ALA A 41 -25.52 -1.78 20.22
N GLN A 42 -26.47 -2.62 19.81
CA GLN A 42 -26.22 -3.78 18.96
C GLN A 42 -25.71 -3.34 17.58
N ALA A 43 -26.31 -2.33 16.98
CA ALA A 43 -25.89 -1.78 15.69
C ALA A 43 -24.47 -1.16 15.78
N ASP A 44 -24.17 -0.42 16.84
CA ASP A 44 -22.84 0.13 17.10
C ASP A 44 -21.79 -0.97 17.23
N TYR A 45 -22.10 -2.06 17.95
CA TYR A 45 -21.21 -3.20 18.10
C TYR A 45 -20.91 -3.88 16.75
N GLN A 46 -21.93 -4.08 15.91
CA GLN A 46 -21.75 -4.64 14.57
C GLN A 46 -20.90 -3.73 13.68
N ASN A 47 -21.13 -2.41 13.75
CA ASN A 47 -20.32 -1.43 13.04
C ASN A 47 -18.86 -1.45 13.50
N LEU A 48 -18.63 -1.46 14.82
CA LEU A 48 -17.30 -1.57 15.41
C LEU A 48 -16.59 -2.84 14.94
N GLN A 49 -17.25 -4.00 15.00
CA GLN A 49 -16.68 -5.26 14.51
C GLN A 49 -16.29 -5.16 13.03
N ARG A 50 -17.18 -4.64 12.18
CA ARG A 50 -16.95 -4.48 10.74
C ARG A 50 -15.77 -3.54 10.45
N ILE A 51 -15.63 -2.47 11.22
CA ILE A 51 -14.54 -1.50 11.08
C ILE A 51 -13.22 -2.13 11.56
N SER A 52 -13.21 -2.71 12.77
CA SER A 52 -12.04 -3.35 13.34
C SER A 52 -11.51 -4.51 12.50
N GLN A 53 -12.38 -5.27 11.82
CA GLN A 53 -11.96 -6.30 10.87
C GLN A 53 -11.18 -5.69 9.69
N ARG A 54 -11.71 -4.63 9.06
CA ARG A 54 -11.00 -3.93 7.97
C ARG A 54 -9.70 -3.30 8.44
N GLU A 55 -9.69 -2.67 9.61
CA GLU A 55 -8.48 -2.06 10.16
C GLU A 55 -7.40 -3.11 10.44
N LYS A 56 -7.77 -4.29 10.96
CA LYS A 56 -6.84 -5.41 11.15
C LYS A 56 -6.27 -5.90 9.82
N GLU A 57 -7.10 -6.07 8.80
CA GLU A 57 -6.65 -6.49 7.47
C GLU A 57 -5.71 -5.45 6.85
N GLN A 58 -6.07 -4.17 6.88
CA GLN A 58 -5.22 -3.08 6.40
C GLN A 58 -3.90 -3.00 7.18
N THR A 59 -3.96 -3.10 8.51
CA THR A 59 -2.75 -3.09 9.35
C THR A 59 -1.85 -4.26 8.99
N ARG A 60 -2.39 -5.46 8.80
CA ARG A 60 -1.61 -6.64 8.39
C ARG A 60 -0.97 -6.44 7.01
N ASP A 61 -1.75 -5.93 6.07
CA ASP A 61 -1.34 -5.77 4.68
C ASP A 61 -0.26 -4.69 4.50
N PHE A 62 -0.31 -3.63 5.32
CA PHE A 62 0.59 -2.48 5.23
C PHE A 62 1.58 -2.39 6.40
N ALA A 63 1.65 -3.38 7.30
CA ALA A 63 2.57 -3.40 8.44
C ALA A 63 4.04 -3.21 8.02
N ILE A 64 4.42 -3.83 6.90
CA ILE A 64 5.80 -3.79 6.38
C ILE A 64 6.11 -2.53 5.57
N SER A 65 5.15 -1.61 5.37
CA SER A 65 5.30 -0.46 4.48
C SER A 65 6.50 0.42 4.83
N ARG A 66 6.68 0.74 6.12
CA ARG A 66 7.82 1.53 6.60
C ARG A 66 9.15 0.81 6.36
N PHE A 67 9.22 -0.47 6.74
CA PHE A 67 10.41 -1.29 6.53
C PHE A 67 10.77 -1.40 5.04
N ALA A 68 9.77 -1.62 4.18
CA ALA A 68 9.96 -1.69 2.74
C ALA A 68 10.47 -0.35 2.18
N SER A 69 9.91 0.78 2.64
CA SER A 69 10.33 2.13 2.24
C SER A 69 11.80 2.39 2.56
N ASP A 70 12.24 2.09 3.78
CA ASP A 70 13.63 2.26 4.21
C ASP A 70 14.59 1.37 3.40
N LEU A 71 14.12 0.18 3.01
CA LEU A 71 14.90 -0.74 2.19
C LEU A 71 15.06 -0.26 0.73
N LEU A 72 14.17 0.58 0.21
CA LEU A 72 14.24 1.08 -1.18
C LEU A 72 15.54 1.84 -1.46
N GLU A 73 16.08 2.55 -0.48
CA GLU A 73 17.37 3.24 -0.62
C GLU A 73 18.51 2.25 -0.91
N THR A 74 18.50 1.09 -0.25
CA THR A 74 19.50 0.04 -0.49
C THR A 74 19.35 -0.58 -1.88
N VAL A 75 18.11 -0.73 -2.36
CA VAL A 75 17.82 -1.23 -3.71
C VAL A 75 18.39 -0.27 -4.74
N ASP A 76 18.19 1.04 -4.56
CA ASP A 76 18.70 2.06 -5.47
C ASP A 76 20.23 2.11 -5.48
N VAL A 77 20.88 1.99 -4.31
CA VAL A 77 22.36 1.93 -4.23
C VAL A 77 22.90 0.73 -4.99
N LEU A 78 22.24 -0.43 -4.89
CA LEU A 78 22.60 -1.61 -5.68
C LEU A 78 22.39 -1.37 -7.19
N THR A 79 21.30 -0.73 -7.60
CA THR A 79 21.08 -0.34 -9.00
C THR A 79 22.16 0.61 -9.51
N LEU A 80 22.54 1.60 -8.70
CA LEU A 80 23.61 2.54 -9.02
C LEU A 80 24.96 1.82 -9.15
N ALA A 81 25.27 0.89 -8.25
CA ALA A 81 26.48 0.08 -8.30
C ALA A 81 26.55 -0.83 -9.53
N LEU A 82 25.41 -1.35 -10.00
CA LEU A 82 25.35 -2.11 -11.26
C LEU A 82 25.52 -1.19 -12.47
N ARG A 83 24.96 0.02 -12.44
CA ARG A 83 25.05 0.97 -13.56
C ARG A 83 26.43 1.64 -13.68
N SER A 84 27.19 1.73 -12.60
CA SER A 84 28.52 2.34 -12.60
C SER A 84 29.58 1.49 -13.31
N VAL A 85 29.33 0.20 -13.52
CA VAL A 85 30.23 -0.69 -14.25
C VAL A 85 29.90 -0.61 -15.75
N PRO A 86 30.78 -0.03 -16.60
CA PRO A 86 30.51 0.11 -18.02
C PRO A 86 30.49 -1.26 -18.71
N SER A 87 29.58 -1.43 -19.66
CA SER A 87 29.40 -2.68 -20.41
C SER A 87 30.66 -3.14 -21.15
N SER A 88 31.53 -2.21 -21.53
CA SER A 88 32.83 -2.48 -22.14
C SER A 88 33.78 -3.25 -21.22
N SER A 89 33.69 -3.08 -19.90
CA SER A 89 34.51 -3.79 -18.92
C SER A 89 34.02 -5.21 -18.59
N LEU A 90 32.79 -5.54 -19.02
CA LEU A 90 32.15 -6.84 -18.79
C LEU A 90 32.32 -7.80 -19.97
N SER A 91 32.89 -7.33 -21.08
CA SER A 91 33.23 -8.11 -22.27
C SER A 91 34.51 -8.92 -22.03
N PRO A 92 34.46 -10.26 -22.06
CA PRO A 92 35.67 -11.09 -22.08
C PRO A 92 36.36 -11.10 -23.45
N ALA A 93 35.81 -10.40 -24.46
CA ALA A 93 36.19 -10.57 -25.86
C ALA A 93 37.34 -9.68 -26.34
N ASP A 94 37.68 -8.60 -25.61
CA ASP A 94 38.74 -7.66 -26.03
C ASP A 94 40.12 -7.94 -25.41
N SER A 95 40.33 -9.12 -24.84
CA SER A 95 41.70 -9.57 -24.56
C SER A 95 42.35 -10.02 -25.87
N PRO A 96 43.39 -9.34 -26.38
CA PRO A 96 44.17 -9.88 -27.49
C PRO A 96 44.74 -11.25 -27.07
N LEU A 97 44.81 -12.17 -28.03
CA LEU A 97 45.11 -13.59 -27.87
C LEU A 97 46.25 -13.90 -26.87
N PRO A 98 46.20 -15.05 -26.17
CA PRO A 98 47.33 -15.52 -25.37
C PRO A 98 48.45 -15.99 -26.31
N SER A 99 49.38 -15.09 -26.64
CA SER A 99 50.64 -15.50 -27.26
C SER A 99 51.49 -16.19 -26.19
N SER A 100 51.51 -17.52 -26.25
CA SER A 100 52.65 -18.39 -25.96
C SER A 100 53.56 -17.96 -24.80
N SER A 101 53.42 -18.58 -23.63
CA SER A 101 54.53 -19.24 -22.91
C SER A 101 54.16 -19.64 -21.47
N SER A 102 54.76 -20.75 -21.05
CA SER A 102 54.95 -21.21 -19.67
C SER A 102 53.74 -21.75 -18.87
N SER A 103 53.61 -23.07 -18.99
CA SER A 103 53.42 -24.05 -17.90
C SER A 103 53.46 -23.56 -16.44
N SER A 104 52.46 -24.04 -15.68
CA SER A 104 52.52 -24.44 -14.26
C SER A 104 52.67 -23.34 -13.18
N ALA A 105 51.55 -22.74 -12.76
CA ALA A 105 51.26 -22.34 -11.38
C ALA A 105 49.75 -21.99 -11.26
N ALA A 106 49.25 -21.94 -10.04
CA ALA A 106 47.84 -21.82 -9.62
C ALA A 106 46.88 -21.00 -10.51
N ASN A 107 45.62 -21.44 -10.50
CA ASN A 107 44.41 -20.89 -11.11
C ASN A 107 44.13 -19.42 -10.69
N GLU A 108 44.95 -18.47 -11.12
CA GLU A 108 44.74 -17.04 -10.88
C GLU A 108 43.89 -16.46 -12.01
N LYS A 109 42.58 -16.39 -11.77
CA LYS A 109 41.64 -15.63 -12.61
C LYS A 109 42.15 -14.19 -12.76
N SER A 110 42.09 -13.67 -13.99
CA SER A 110 42.36 -12.26 -14.27
C SER A 110 41.51 -11.35 -13.37
N THR A 111 42.05 -10.20 -12.97
CA THR A 111 41.31 -9.19 -12.20
C THR A 111 39.99 -8.82 -12.85
N LEU A 112 39.94 -8.78 -14.19
CA LEU A 112 38.70 -8.57 -14.96
C LEU A 112 37.69 -9.71 -14.79
N ALA A 113 38.16 -10.95 -14.71
CA ALA A 113 37.31 -12.12 -14.44
C ALA A 113 36.72 -12.07 -13.02
N HIS A 114 37.50 -11.63 -12.03
CA HIS A 114 36.97 -11.40 -10.67
C HIS A 114 35.91 -10.29 -10.64
N LEU A 115 36.11 -9.20 -11.39
CA LEU A 115 35.14 -8.10 -11.44
C LEU A 115 33.84 -8.48 -12.15
N THR A 116 33.92 -9.29 -13.21
CA THR A 116 32.73 -9.80 -13.91
C THR A 116 31.93 -10.75 -13.01
N GLU A 117 32.58 -11.66 -12.30
CA GLU A 117 31.94 -12.55 -11.32
C GLU A 117 31.32 -11.78 -10.16
N LEU A 118 32.01 -10.75 -9.64
CA LEU A 118 31.48 -9.87 -8.62
C LEU A 118 30.23 -9.12 -9.12
N HIS A 119 30.29 -8.52 -10.30
CA HIS A 119 29.13 -7.84 -10.91
C HIS A 119 27.95 -8.79 -11.08
N GLN A 120 28.19 -10.03 -11.53
CA GLN A 120 27.15 -11.05 -11.64
C GLN A 120 26.55 -11.42 -10.26
N GLY A 121 27.38 -11.55 -9.22
CA GLY A 121 26.93 -11.82 -7.86
C GLY A 121 26.08 -10.69 -7.27
N VAL A 122 26.47 -9.43 -7.51
CA VAL A 122 25.69 -8.25 -7.11
C VAL A 122 24.37 -8.21 -7.89
N SER A 123 24.38 -8.51 -9.20
CA SER A 123 23.18 -8.55 -10.04
C SER A 123 22.18 -9.60 -9.57
N LEU A 124 22.66 -10.78 -9.17
CA LEU A 124 21.83 -11.84 -8.62
C LEU A 124 21.21 -11.40 -7.29
N THR A 125 22.00 -10.82 -6.40
CA THR A 125 21.52 -10.30 -5.10
C THR A 125 20.43 -9.24 -5.31
N HIS A 126 20.62 -8.31 -6.24
CA HIS A 126 19.63 -7.29 -6.58
C HIS A 126 18.32 -7.91 -7.09
N LYS A 127 18.39 -8.88 -8.01
CA LYS A 127 17.20 -9.61 -8.51
C LYS A 127 16.49 -10.38 -7.40
N GLN A 128 17.24 -11.02 -6.51
CA GLN A 128 16.69 -11.76 -5.39
C GLN A 128 15.95 -10.81 -4.42
N LEU A 129 16.52 -9.63 -4.16
CA LEU A 129 15.91 -8.60 -3.33
C LEU A 129 14.60 -8.05 -3.92
N LEU A 130 14.58 -7.80 -5.24
CA LEU A 130 13.34 -7.40 -5.92
C LEU A 130 12.29 -8.52 -5.89
N SER A 131 12.71 -9.77 -6.06
CA SER A 131 11.82 -10.94 -5.97
C SER A 131 11.23 -11.12 -4.57
N THR A 132 12.01 -10.90 -3.51
CA THR A 132 11.49 -10.95 -2.14
C THR A 132 10.50 -9.83 -1.87
N LEU A 133 10.80 -8.60 -2.29
CA LEU A 133 9.86 -7.47 -2.21
C LEU A 133 8.54 -7.77 -2.94
N ALA A 134 8.62 -8.34 -4.15
CA ALA A 134 7.45 -8.73 -4.93
C ALA A 134 6.57 -9.77 -4.24
N LYS A 135 7.16 -10.75 -3.52
CA LYS A 135 6.41 -11.74 -2.73
C LYS A 135 5.56 -11.12 -1.63
N TYR A 136 6.03 -10.01 -1.06
CA TYR A 136 5.29 -9.25 -0.05
C TYR A 136 4.38 -8.16 -0.64
N GLY A 137 4.18 -8.16 -1.97
CA GLY A 137 3.28 -7.24 -2.66
C GLY A 137 3.88 -5.87 -2.99
N VAL A 138 5.19 -5.69 -2.80
CA VAL A 138 5.91 -4.48 -3.20
C VAL A 138 6.37 -4.63 -4.65
N ARG A 139 5.85 -3.79 -5.54
CA ARG A 139 6.15 -3.80 -6.97
C ARG A 139 6.84 -2.52 -7.38
N GLN A 140 7.90 -2.68 -8.15
CA GLN A 140 8.56 -1.58 -8.85
C GLN A 140 7.79 -1.24 -10.12
N PHE A 141 7.69 0.04 -10.45
CA PHE A 141 7.15 0.50 -11.72
C PHE A 141 8.07 1.56 -12.34
N ASP A 142 8.13 1.55 -13.66
CA ASP A 142 8.87 2.52 -14.47
C ASP A 142 7.88 3.21 -15.41
N PRO A 143 7.56 4.50 -15.19
CA PRO A 143 6.62 5.23 -16.01
C PRO A 143 7.25 5.86 -17.25
N THR A 144 8.45 5.44 -17.66
CA THR A 144 9.12 6.00 -18.84
C THR A 144 8.28 5.79 -20.10
N GLY A 145 7.84 6.89 -20.72
CA GLY A 145 6.96 6.89 -21.88
C GLY A 145 5.46 6.99 -21.56
N ASP A 146 5.06 6.85 -20.29
CA ASP A 146 3.68 7.01 -19.86
C ASP A 146 3.30 8.50 -19.70
N LYS A 147 1.99 8.75 -19.54
CA LYS A 147 1.50 10.08 -19.17
C LYS A 147 1.85 10.39 -17.71
N PHE A 148 2.16 11.64 -17.44
CA PHE A 148 2.47 12.06 -16.08
C PHE A 148 1.23 12.06 -15.17
N ASP A 149 1.22 11.19 -14.17
CA ASP A 149 0.21 11.13 -13.12
C ASP A 149 0.76 11.65 -11.78
N PRO A 150 0.27 12.79 -11.23
CA PRO A 150 0.77 13.37 -9.98
C PRO A 150 0.62 12.47 -8.75
N ASN A 151 -0.30 11.49 -8.78
CA ASN A 151 -0.49 10.55 -7.68
C ASN A 151 0.59 9.47 -7.62
N LEU A 152 1.26 9.21 -8.75
CA LEU A 152 2.24 8.13 -8.91
C LEU A 152 3.66 8.67 -9.14
N HIS A 153 3.78 9.88 -9.68
CA HIS A 153 5.03 10.44 -10.20
C HIS A 153 5.38 11.77 -9.51
N GLU A 154 6.67 11.97 -9.25
CA GLU A 154 7.27 13.20 -8.78
C GLU A 154 8.11 13.80 -9.92
N ALA A 155 7.64 14.91 -10.51
CA ALA A 155 8.37 15.59 -11.58
C ALA A 155 9.55 16.40 -11.00
N LEU A 156 10.78 15.99 -11.32
CA LEU A 156 11.99 16.69 -10.88
C LEU A 156 12.34 17.89 -11.77
N TYR A 157 12.12 17.75 -13.07
CA TYR A 157 12.39 18.79 -14.05
C TYR A 157 11.48 18.64 -15.26
N ALA A 158 11.26 19.74 -15.96
CA ALA A 158 10.56 19.79 -17.22
C ALA A 158 11.53 20.27 -18.31
N ALA A 159 11.55 19.60 -19.47
CA ALA A 159 12.44 19.96 -20.57
C ALA A 159 11.67 19.93 -21.90
N PRO A 160 11.87 20.94 -22.79
CA PRO A 160 11.30 20.91 -24.13
C PRO A 160 12.08 19.91 -24.98
N ILE A 161 11.43 18.80 -25.36
CA ILE A 161 12.04 17.77 -26.21
C ILE A 161 11.27 17.70 -27.53
N PRO A 162 11.90 18.06 -28.65
CA PRO A 162 11.23 18.05 -29.95
C PRO A 162 10.84 16.62 -30.32
N GLY A 163 9.55 16.41 -30.61
CA GLY A 163 9.01 15.13 -31.09
C GLY A 163 8.40 14.21 -30.03
N LYS A 164 8.35 14.60 -28.75
CA LYS A 164 7.57 13.88 -27.72
C LYS A 164 6.32 14.67 -27.30
N GLU A 165 5.29 13.95 -26.87
CA GLU A 165 4.03 14.57 -26.41
C GLU A 165 4.26 15.38 -25.11
N PRO A 166 3.78 16.63 -25.03
CA PRO A 166 3.81 17.42 -23.80
C PRO A 166 3.12 16.69 -22.64
N GLY A 167 3.71 16.75 -21.45
CA GLY A 167 3.19 16.07 -20.26
C GLY A 167 3.43 14.55 -20.21
N SER A 168 4.19 14.00 -21.16
CA SER A 168 4.71 12.62 -21.07
C SER A 168 5.98 12.54 -20.24
N VAL A 169 6.23 11.37 -19.64
CA VAL A 169 7.45 11.08 -18.91
C VAL A 169 8.57 10.75 -19.90
N VAL A 170 9.66 11.52 -19.84
CA VAL A 170 10.83 11.36 -20.71
C VAL A 170 11.74 10.26 -20.22
N GLU A 171 12.08 10.33 -18.94
CA GLU A 171 13.07 9.49 -18.27
C GLU A 171 12.70 9.37 -16.80
N CYS A 172 12.85 8.15 -16.27
CA CYS A 172 12.75 7.86 -14.85
C CYS A 172 14.16 7.87 -14.21
N GLN A 173 14.43 8.86 -13.35
CA GLN A 173 15.68 8.92 -12.60
C GLN A 173 15.71 7.93 -11.44
N LYS A 174 14.59 7.80 -10.72
CA LYS A 174 14.41 6.80 -9.67
C LYS A 174 13.08 6.10 -9.84
N PHE A 175 13.14 4.78 -9.86
CA PHE A 175 11.95 3.96 -9.98
C PHE A 175 10.99 4.16 -8.81
N GLY A 176 9.69 4.12 -9.14
CA GLY A 176 8.61 4.16 -8.17
C GLY A 176 8.33 2.77 -7.61
N TYR A 177 7.77 2.74 -6.40
CA TYR A 177 7.39 1.52 -5.73
C TYR A 177 5.99 1.64 -5.13
N MET A 178 5.20 0.59 -5.27
CA MET A 178 3.85 0.47 -4.73
C MET A 178 3.72 -0.81 -3.92
N ILE A 179 2.96 -0.76 -2.82
CA ILE A 179 2.56 -1.94 -2.06
C ILE A 179 1.05 -2.12 -2.24
N LYS A 180 0.67 -3.22 -2.91
CA LYS A 180 -0.73 -3.41 -3.35
C LYS A 180 -1.23 -2.18 -4.12
N ASP A 181 -2.22 -1.46 -3.58
CA ASP A 181 -2.84 -0.29 -4.19
C ASP A 181 -2.30 1.05 -3.66
N ARG A 182 -1.29 1.03 -2.79
CA ARG A 182 -0.72 2.24 -2.16
C ARG A 182 0.69 2.52 -2.66
N VAL A 183 0.96 3.76 -3.02
CA VAL A 183 2.30 4.22 -3.36
C VAL A 183 3.17 4.25 -2.10
N LEU A 184 4.31 3.55 -2.13
CA LEU A 184 5.35 3.66 -1.10
C LEU A 184 6.28 4.83 -1.41
N ARG A 185 6.70 4.92 -2.67
CA ARG A 185 7.54 6.00 -3.18
C ARG A 185 7.16 6.30 -4.62
N ALA A 186 6.89 7.57 -4.92
CA ALA A 186 6.62 8.01 -6.27
C ALA A 186 7.86 7.83 -7.16
N ALA A 187 7.65 7.57 -8.46
CA ALA A 187 8.73 7.56 -9.41
C ALA A 187 9.22 8.98 -9.66
N GLN A 188 10.53 9.21 -9.58
CA GLN A 188 11.12 10.53 -9.85
C GLN A 188 11.44 10.64 -11.33
N VAL A 189 10.76 11.57 -12.01
CA VAL A 189 10.70 11.62 -13.47
C VAL A 189 11.03 13.00 -14.03
N GLY A 190 11.57 13.01 -15.25
CA GLY A 190 11.59 14.21 -16.10
C GLY A 190 10.37 14.22 -17.01
N VAL A 191 9.68 15.36 -17.12
CA VAL A 191 8.49 15.51 -17.97
C VAL A 191 8.77 16.39 -19.18
N VAL A 192 8.08 16.13 -20.30
CA VAL A 192 8.16 16.99 -21.48
C VAL A 192 7.39 18.28 -21.21
N GLN A 193 8.08 19.41 -21.30
CA GLN A 193 7.44 20.72 -21.34
C GLN A 193 6.96 21.01 -22.77
N GLU A 194 5.84 21.74 -22.88
CA GLU A 194 5.38 22.32 -24.17
C GLU A 194 6.49 23.09 -24.90
#